data_AF-A0A2Z5WWJ3-F1
#
_entry.id   AF-A0A2Z5WWJ3-F1
#
_cell.length_a   1.000
_cell.length_b   1.000
_cell.length_c   1.000
_cell.angle_alpha   90.00
_cell.angle_beta   90.00
_cell.angle_gamma   90.00
#
_symmetry.space_group_name_H-M   'P 1'
#
loop_
_entity.id
_entity.type
_entity.pdbx_description
1 polymer ?
#
loop_
_entity_poly.entity_id
_entity_poly.type
_entity_poly.pdbx_seq_one_letter_code
_entity_poly.pdbx_strand_id
1 'polypeptide(L)' 'MSDENRNVWSFGFNTGAENWNGRLAMIGFVSALAIELISGQGVLHFFGIL' A
#
# COMPACT_ATOMS: atom_id res chain seq x y z
N MET A 1 5.51 -29.62 1.66
CA MET A 1 4.36 -29.40 2.57
C MET A 1 4.65 -28.15 3.39
N SER A 2 4.27 -26.98 2.86
CA SER A 2 4.27 -25.69 3.58
C SER A 2 3.41 -24.67 2.82
N ASP A 3 2.23 -25.13 2.35
CA ASP A 3 1.18 -24.28 1.76
C ASP A 3 0.10 -24.01 2.81
N GLU A 4 0.52 -23.55 3.99
CA GLU A 4 -0.42 -23.16 5.04
C GLU A 4 -0.57 -21.64 5.03
N ASN A 5 -1.68 -21.19 4.45
CA ASN A 5 -2.41 -20.01 4.93
C ASN A 5 -1.79 -18.60 4.72
N ARG A 6 -0.81 -18.40 3.82
CA ARG A 6 -0.22 -17.05 3.55
C ARG A 6 -1.18 -16.00 2.99
N ASN A 7 -2.31 -16.45 2.46
CA ASN A 7 -3.29 -15.61 1.75
C ASN A 7 -4.48 -15.27 2.64
N VAL A 8 -4.56 -15.91 3.80
CA VAL A 8 -5.77 -15.91 4.61
C VAL A 8 -5.68 -14.72 5.53
N TRP A 9 -6.74 -13.94 5.47
CA TRP A 9 -6.85 -12.72 6.24
C TRP A 9 -7.11 -13.09 7.70
N SER A 10 -6.01 -13.27 8.43
CA SER A 10 -6.01 -13.57 9.85
C SER A 10 -5.62 -12.31 10.61
N PHE A 11 -6.45 -11.92 11.58
CA PHE A 11 -6.16 -10.82 12.48
C PHE A 11 -5.15 -11.26 13.54
N GLY A 12 -3.91 -10.75 13.46
CA GLY A 12 -2.80 -11.06 14.36
C GLY A 12 -1.44 -10.89 13.69
N PHE A 13 -0.34 -10.97 14.45
CA PHE A 13 1.03 -10.96 13.92
C PHE A 13 1.36 -12.30 13.25
N ASN A 14 0.75 -12.56 12.09
CA ASN A 14 0.97 -13.76 11.30
C ASN A 14 1.52 -13.38 9.91
N THR A 15 2.32 -14.26 9.30
CA THR A 15 2.99 -14.04 8.01
C THR A 15 2.02 -13.66 6.88
N GLY A 16 0.75 -14.09 6.95
CA GLY A 16 -0.28 -13.66 6.02
C GLY A 16 -0.62 -12.16 6.12
N ALA A 17 -0.76 -11.62 7.34
CA ALA A 17 -1.07 -10.22 7.56
C ALA A 17 0.09 -9.29 7.14
N GLU A 18 1.34 -9.72 7.36
CA GLU A 18 2.54 -9.00 6.92
C GLU A 18 2.60 -8.88 5.39
N ASN A 19 2.31 -9.98 4.67
CA ASN A 19 2.32 -9.99 3.21
C ASN A 19 1.18 -9.14 2.62
N TRP A 20 0.01 -9.16 3.26
CA TRP A 20 -1.11 -8.27 2.89
C TRP A 20 -0.78 -6.80 3.13
N ASN A 21 -0.16 -6.45 4.25
CA ASN A 21 0.28 -5.08 4.53
C ASN A 21 1.33 -4.61 3.50
N GLY A 22 2.31 -5.46 3.18
CA GLY A 22 3.32 -5.16 2.15
C GLY A 22 2.70 -4.86 0.77
N ARG A 23 1.69 -5.63 0.36
CA ARG A 23 0.97 -5.40 -0.91
C ARG A 23 0.17 -4.10 -0.90
N LEU A 24 -0.54 -3.83 0.19
CA LEU A 24 -1.29 -2.59 0.36
C LEU A 24 -0.35 -1.37 0.33
N ALA A 25 0.84 -1.47 0.92
CA ALA A 25 1.84 -0.42 0.87
C ALA A 25 2.36 -0.15 -0.55
N MET A 26 2.66 -1.20 -1.33
CA MET A 26 3.07 -1.04 -2.73
C MET A 26 1.97 -0.38 -3.58
N ILE A 27 0.71 -0.80 -3.42
CA ILE A 27 -0.43 -0.21 -4.12
C ILE A 27 -0.63 1.25 -3.70
N GLY A 28 -0.55 1.54 -2.40
CA GLY A 28 -0.65 2.89 -1.86
C GLY A 28 0.43 3.80 -2.43
N PHE A 29 1.67 3.34 -2.49
CA PHE A 29 2.78 4.09 -3.08
C PHE A 29 2.59 4.36 -4.58
N VAL A 30 2.20 3.34 -5.35
CA VAL A 30 1.93 3.51 -6.80
C VAL A 30 0.74 4.45 -7.02
N SER A 31 -0.32 4.36 -6.22
CA SER A 31 -1.46 5.26 -6.30
C SER A 31 -1.08 6.70 -5.95
N ALA A 32 -0.22 6.91 -4.95
CA ALA A 32 0.29 8.23 -4.59
C ALA A 32 1.08 8.85 -5.74
N LEU A 33 2.00 8.07 -6.35
CA LEU A 33 2.73 8.50 -7.55
C LEU A 33 1.79 8.79 -8.73
N ALA A 34 0.78 7.94 -8.96
CA ALA A 34 -0.18 8.12 -10.04
C ALA A 34 -1.01 9.40 -9.85
N ILE A 35 -1.46 9.67 -8.62
CA ILE A 35 -2.17 10.91 -8.26
C ILE A 35 -1.24 12.12 -8.48
N GLU A 36 0.03 12.01 -8.11
CA GLU A 36 1.02 13.06 -8.31
C GLU A 36 1.23 13.40 -9.79
N LEU A 37 1.29 12.37 -10.65
CA LEU A 37 1.43 12.51 -12.10
C LEU A 37 0.17 13.05 -12.78
N ILE A 38 -1.02 12.57 -12.39
CA ILE A 38 -2.30 13.00 -12.99
C ILE A 38 -2.66 14.42 -12.56
N SER A 39 -2.40 14.77 -11.30
CA SER A 39 -2.69 16.10 -10.75
C SER A 39 -1.71 17.17 -11.28
N GLY A 40 -0.50 16.78 -11.73
CA GLY A 40 0.53 17.72 -12.21
C GLY A 40 1.01 18.72 -11.14
N GLN A 41 0.54 18.52 -9.92
CA GLN A 41 0.79 19.30 -8.72
C GLN A 41 1.16 18.25 -7.68
N GLY A 42 2.41 18.29 -7.23
CA GLY A 42 2.96 17.33 -6.27
C GLY A 42 2.03 17.16 -5.07
N VAL A 43 2.10 16.04 -4.34
CA VAL A 43 1.29 15.84 -3.13
C VAL A 43 1.39 17.06 -2.18
N LEU A 44 2.53 17.76 -2.19
CA LEU A 44 2.77 19.02 -1.49
C LEU A 44 1.85 20.19 -1.88
N HIS A 45 1.41 20.31 -3.15
CA HIS A 45 0.44 21.34 -3.56
C HIS A 45 -1.01 20.92 -3.27
N PHE A 46 -1.33 19.62 -3.29
CA PHE A 46 -2.63 19.15 -2.81
C PHE A 46 -2.81 19.42 -1.30
N PHE A 47 -1.73 19.37 -0.53
CA PHE A 47 -1.70 19.79 0.88
C PHE A 47 -1.57 21.31 1.10
N GLY A 48 -1.50 22.13 0.03
CA GLY A 48 -1.50 23.60 0.12
C GLY A 48 -0.22 24.20 0.73
N ILE A 49 0.92 23.51 0.63
CA ILE A 49 2.21 23.95 1.19
C ILE A 49 2.98 24.85 0.20
N LEU A 50 2.53 24.94 -1.07
CA LEU A 50 3.06 25.86 -2.08
C LEU A 50 1.93 26.74 -2.65
#